data_AF-A0A2V7XKK8-F1
#
_entry.id   AF-A0A2V7XKK8-F1
#
_cell.length_a   1.000
_cell.length_b   1.000
_cell.length_c   1.000
_cell.angle_alpha   90.00
_cell.angle_beta   90.00
_cell.angle_gamma   90.00
#
_symmetry.space_group_name_H-M   'P 1'
#
loop_
_entity.id
_entity.type
_entity.pdbx_description
1 polymer ?
#
loop_
_entity_poly.entity_id
_entity_poly.type
_entity_poly.pdbx_seq_one_letter_code
_entity_poly.pdbx_strand_id
1 'polypeptide(L)'
;MAVAAVAAADAPDRGSIVVTLADGTSVPLRNWSLSYEYSVYRPGTSPMGAPTARKEAADLFVGKRALPTAGQTLTIAYDGPRVKEITLAGADARKNTLKVEPPARDLLVASPEKGTAVMPRSLDLRGETVTGTRRDFCVLSYTMVVECGVTPADRVVKIEFQR
;
A
#
# COMPACT_ATOMS: atom_id res chain seq x y z
N MET A 1 -18.78 27.17 -6.94
CA MET A 1 -17.39 26.90 -6.51
C MET A 1 -16.96 25.58 -7.15
N ALA A 2 -16.09 25.64 -8.16
CA ALA A 2 -15.63 24.45 -8.88
C ALA A 2 -14.54 23.76 -8.04
N VAL A 3 -14.73 22.47 -7.75
CA VAL A 3 -13.71 21.64 -7.11
C VAL A 3 -12.70 21.31 -8.20
N ALA A 4 -11.51 21.91 -8.13
CA ALA A 4 -10.41 21.55 -9.01
C ALA A 4 -9.98 20.11 -8.69
N ALA A 5 -10.27 19.19 -9.60
CA ALA A 5 -9.69 17.86 -9.59
C ALA A 5 -8.18 18.04 -9.81
N VAL A 6 -7.40 17.81 -8.76
CA VAL A 6 -5.94 17.71 -8.89
C VAL A 6 -5.68 16.46 -9.71
N ALA A 7 -5.37 16.65 -11.00
CA ALA A 7 -4.87 15.57 -11.84
C ALA A 7 -3.65 14.98 -11.13
N ALA A 8 -3.72 13.67 -10.83
CA ALA A 8 -2.57 12.95 -10.34
C ALA A 8 -1.47 13.13 -11.39
N ALA A 9 -0.41 13.87 -11.02
CA ALA A 9 0.75 14.03 -11.87
C ALA A 9 1.23 12.64 -12.29
N ASP A 10 1.46 12.45 -13.59
CA ASP A 10 2.02 11.21 -14.13
C ASP A 10 3.23 10.82 -13.29
N ALA A 11 3.08 9.74 -12.54
CA ALA A 11 4.19 9.17 -11.82
C ALA A 11 5.24 8.75 -12.86
N PRO A 12 6.55 8.95 -12.60
CA PRO A 12 7.59 8.45 -13.50
C PRO A 12 7.33 6.96 -13.79
N ASP A 13 7.55 6.51 -15.04
CA ASP A 13 7.31 5.13 -15.45
C ASP A 13 8.00 4.17 -14.46
N ARG A 14 7.17 3.49 -13.65
CA ARG A 14 7.62 2.58 -12.59
C ARG A 14 7.75 1.14 -13.08
N GLY A 15 7.76 0.96 -14.41
CA GLY A 15 7.69 -0.34 -15.05
C GLY A 15 6.37 -1.06 -14.78
N SER A 16 6.35 -2.36 -15.08
CA SER A 16 5.22 -3.24 -14.77
C SER A 16 5.43 -3.98 -13.45
N ILE A 17 4.34 -4.49 -12.89
CA ILE A 17 4.37 -5.48 -11.82
C ILE A 17 3.44 -6.65 -12.11
N VAL A 18 3.61 -7.75 -11.38
CA VAL A 18 2.66 -8.87 -11.38
C VAL A 18 2.16 -9.09 -9.97
N VAL A 19 0.84 -9.05 -9.80
CA VAL A 19 0.16 -9.33 -8.53
C VAL A 19 -0.35 -10.76 -8.56
N THR A 20 0.02 -11.60 -7.60
CA THR A 20 -0.54 -12.95 -7.45
C THR A 20 -1.49 -12.98 -6.26
N LEU A 21 -2.70 -13.46 -6.51
CA LEU A 21 -3.73 -13.71 -5.50
C LEU A 21 -3.61 -15.13 -4.94
N ALA A 22 -4.25 -15.38 -3.80
CA ALA A 22 -4.17 -16.66 -3.10
C ALA A 22 -4.80 -17.83 -3.88
N ASP A 23 -5.74 -17.55 -4.79
CA ASP A 23 -6.32 -18.54 -5.71
C ASP A 23 -5.38 -18.90 -6.89
N GLY A 24 -4.21 -18.26 -6.99
CA GLY A 24 -3.25 -18.44 -8.06
C GLY A 24 -3.42 -17.47 -9.24
N THR A 25 -4.48 -16.67 -9.26
CA THR A 25 -4.70 -15.64 -10.29
C THR A 25 -3.55 -14.64 -10.29
N SER A 26 -3.00 -14.37 -11.47
CA SER A 26 -1.92 -13.40 -11.66
C SER A 26 -2.37 -12.24 -12.53
N VAL A 27 -2.24 -11.03 -12.01
CA VAL A 27 -2.71 -9.79 -12.65
C VAL A 27 -1.52 -8.89 -12.94
N PRO A 28 -1.08 -8.77 -14.20
CA PRO A 28 -0.05 -7.81 -14.58
C PRO A 28 -0.62 -6.39 -14.57
N LEU A 29 0.11 -5.46 -13.95
CA LEU A 29 -0.24 -4.05 -13.89
C LEU A 29 0.91 -3.17 -14.43
N ARG A 30 0.55 -2.04 -15.01
CA ARG A 30 1.41 -0.90 -15.34
C ARG A 30 0.92 0.35 -14.61
N ASN A 31 1.66 1.45 -14.71
CA ASN A 31 1.27 2.75 -14.12
C ASN A 31 0.90 2.62 -12.64
N TRP A 32 1.66 1.81 -11.91
CA TRP A 32 1.26 1.36 -10.58
C TRP A 32 1.75 2.29 -9.47
N SER A 33 1.10 2.22 -8.31
CA SER A 33 1.51 2.92 -7.09
C SER A 33 1.14 2.13 -5.84
N LEU A 34 2.00 2.18 -4.84
CA LEU A 34 1.61 1.85 -3.47
C LEU A 34 0.89 3.07 -2.89
N SER A 35 -0.36 2.87 -2.48
CA SER A 35 -1.23 3.90 -1.93
C SER A 35 -1.42 3.63 -0.45
N TYR A 36 -0.92 4.53 0.40
CA TYR A 36 -1.11 4.48 1.84
C TYR A 36 -2.30 5.34 2.24
N GLU A 37 -3.39 4.70 2.66
CA GLU A 37 -4.55 5.42 3.22
C GLU A 37 -4.31 5.73 4.70
N TYR A 38 -4.65 6.96 5.11
CA TYR A 38 -4.53 7.39 6.50
C TYR A 38 -5.61 8.41 6.86
N SER A 39 -5.92 8.52 8.15
CA SER A 39 -6.79 9.56 8.69
C SER A 39 -5.97 10.60 9.44
N VAL A 40 -6.36 11.87 9.30
CA VAL A 40 -5.82 12.99 10.09
C VAL A 40 -6.91 13.46 11.04
N TYR A 41 -6.60 13.55 12.34
CA TYR A 41 -7.58 13.87 13.36
C TYR A 41 -6.98 14.70 14.49
N ARG A 42 -7.83 15.38 15.25
CA ARG A 42 -7.41 16.11 16.45
C ARG A 42 -7.25 15.11 17.61
N PRO A 43 -6.17 15.20 18.40
CA PRO A 43 -6.04 14.44 19.64
C PRO A 43 -7.29 14.58 20.52
N GLY A 44 -7.75 13.47 21.09
CA GLY A 44 -8.99 13.42 21.89
C GLY A 44 -10.28 13.24 21.09
N THR A 45 -10.22 13.21 19.75
CA THR A 45 -11.36 12.86 18.89
C THR A 45 -11.25 11.43 18.35
N SER A 46 -12.38 10.82 17.97
CA SER A 46 -12.37 9.48 17.41
C SER A 46 -11.74 9.48 16.02
N PRO A 47 -10.70 8.66 15.78
CA PRO A 47 -10.06 8.58 14.47
C PRO A 47 -10.90 7.79 13.45
N MET A 48 -11.91 7.03 13.89
CA MET A 48 -12.70 6.15 13.02
C MET A 48 -13.63 6.92 12.06
N GLY A 49 -14.10 8.10 12.47
CA GLY A 49 -14.95 8.98 11.65
C GLY A 49 -14.19 10.13 10.98
N ALA A 50 -12.87 10.17 11.13
CA ALA A 50 -12.06 11.27 10.62
C ALA A 50 -11.87 11.15 9.10
N PRO A 51 -11.80 12.29 8.36
CA PRO A 51 -11.49 12.29 6.94
C PRO A 51 -10.23 11.49 6.62
N THR A 52 -10.27 10.76 5.51
CA THR A 52 -9.13 9.99 5.00
C THR A 52 -8.42 10.74 3.88
N ALA A 53 -7.12 10.50 3.77
CA ALA A 53 -6.27 10.94 2.68
C ALA A 53 -5.40 9.77 2.23
N ARG A 54 -4.76 9.91 1.07
CA ARG A 54 -3.86 8.91 0.52
C ARG A 54 -2.50 9.49 0.19
N LYS A 55 -1.46 8.72 0.43
CA LYS A 55 -0.09 8.99 0.01
C LYS A 55 0.32 7.95 -1.02
N GLU A 56 0.56 8.40 -2.25
CA GLU A 56 1.10 7.55 -3.31
C GLU A 56 2.64 7.48 -3.19
N ALA A 57 3.21 6.29 -3.35
CA ALA A 57 4.65 6.05 -3.33
C ALA A 57 5.04 4.88 -4.26
N ALA A 58 6.32 4.80 -4.60
CA ALA A 58 6.94 3.62 -5.21
C ALA A 58 7.57 2.70 -4.17
N ASP A 59 8.04 3.28 -3.07
CA ASP A 59 8.71 2.57 -1.98
C ASP A 59 7.71 1.97 -0.99
N LEU A 60 8.09 0.85 -0.40
CA LEU A 60 7.36 0.22 0.68
C LEU A 60 7.69 0.90 2.02
N PHE A 61 6.71 1.56 2.62
CA PHE A 61 6.83 2.16 3.95
C PHE A 61 6.49 1.15 5.06
N VAL A 62 7.43 0.97 6.00
CA VAL A 62 7.27 0.11 7.19
C VAL A 62 7.91 0.78 8.39
N GLY A 63 7.10 1.13 9.39
CA GLY A 63 7.56 1.94 10.51
C GLY A 63 8.19 3.25 10.02
N LYS A 64 9.44 3.53 10.39
CA LYS A 64 10.18 4.73 9.97
C LYS A 64 10.99 4.56 8.67
N ARG A 65 10.86 3.43 7.98
CA ARG A 65 11.69 3.10 6.80
C ARG A 65 10.88 3.22 5.53
N ALA A 66 11.51 3.78 4.49
CA ALA A 66 11.10 3.62 3.10
C ALA A 66 12.05 2.63 2.43
N LEU A 67 11.50 1.54 1.90
CA LEU A 67 12.27 0.45 1.29
C LEU A 67 12.02 0.45 -0.22
N PRO A 68 13.08 0.50 -1.05
CA PRO A 68 12.91 0.46 -2.50
C PRO A 68 12.30 -0.87 -2.93
N THR A 69 11.37 -0.84 -3.88
CA THR A 69 10.66 -2.03 -4.38
C THR A 69 11.12 -2.47 -5.77
N ALA A 70 11.72 -1.57 -6.56
CA ALA A 70 12.14 -1.85 -7.93
C ALA A 70 13.04 -3.11 -8.01
N GLY A 71 12.66 -4.05 -8.88
CA GLY A 71 13.36 -5.32 -9.04
C GLY A 71 13.30 -6.27 -7.84
N GLN A 72 12.34 -6.09 -6.93
CA GLN A 72 12.14 -6.94 -5.75
C GLN A 72 10.80 -7.68 -5.82
N THR A 73 10.68 -8.73 -5.03
CA THR A 73 9.44 -9.47 -4.83
C THR A 73 8.97 -9.28 -3.40
N LEU A 74 7.74 -8.81 -3.23
CA LEU A 74 7.05 -8.74 -1.94
C LEU A 74 6.18 -9.98 -1.79
N THR A 75 6.45 -10.80 -0.77
CA THR A 75 5.63 -11.95 -0.38
C THR A 75 4.91 -11.65 0.93
N ILE A 76 3.64 -12.02 1.02
CA ILE A 76 2.76 -11.70 2.14
C ILE A 76 2.32 -13.00 2.80
N ALA A 77 2.63 -13.14 4.09
CA ALA A 77 2.21 -14.30 4.88
C ALA A 77 1.02 -13.91 5.76
N TYR A 78 -0.02 -14.74 5.75
CA TYR A 78 -1.24 -14.53 6.54
C TYR A 78 -1.30 -15.48 7.74
N ASP A 79 -1.90 -15.00 8.82
CA ASP A 79 -2.36 -15.77 9.98
C ASP A 79 -3.86 -15.50 10.17
N GLY A 80 -4.69 -16.46 9.76
CA GLY A 80 -6.13 -16.27 9.62
C GLY A 80 -6.44 -15.12 8.64
N PRO A 81 -7.23 -14.09 9.04
CA PRO A 81 -7.54 -12.94 8.19
C PRO A 81 -6.48 -11.83 8.23
N ARG A 82 -5.43 -11.95 9.04
CA ARG A 82 -4.44 -10.88 9.24
C ARG A 82 -3.15 -11.20 8.52
N VAL A 83 -2.47 -10.17 8.01
CA VAL A 83 -1.08 -10.31 7.56
C VAL A 83 -0.19 -10.44 8.79
N LYS A 84 0.60 -11.50 8.85
CA LYS A 84 1.55 -11.79 9.93
C LYS A 84 2.89 -11.09 9.69
N GLU A 85 3.41 -11.24 8.48
CA GLU A 85 4.70 -10.70 8.07
C GLU A 85 4.73 -10.51 6.55
N ILE A 86 5.67 -9.67 6.13
CA ILE A 86 5.97 -9.46 4.72
C ILE A 86 7.45 -9.73 4.49
N THR A 87 7.78 -10.37 3.39
CA THR A 87 9.17 -10.62 2.99
C THR A 87 9.42 -9.88 1.69
N LEU A 88 10.43 -9.02 1.68
CA LEU A 88 10.90 -8.33 0.49
C LEU A 88 12.23 -8.97 0.06
N ALA A 89 12.27 -9.50 -1.16
CA ALA A 89 13.42 -10.25 -1.68
C ALA A 89 13.94 -9.63 -2.99
N GLY A 90 15.23 -9.36 -3.06
CA GLY A 90 15.90 -8.89 -4.28
C GLY A 90 16.40 -10.02 -5.17
N ALA A 91 16.77 -9.68 -6.41
CA ALA A 91 17.41 -10.62 -7.34
C ALA A 91 18.79 -11.15 -6.85
N ASP A 92 19.40 -10.47 -5.87
CA ASP A 92 20.63 -10.90 -5.17
C ASP A 92 20.38 -11.99 -4.10
N ALA A 93 19.17 -12.56 -4.07
CA ALA A 93 18.68 -13.52 -3.08
C ALA A 93 18.66 -13.00 -1.64
N ARG A 94 18.91 -11.70 -1.41
CA ARG A 94 18.80 -11.10 -0.09
C ARG A 94 17.33 -10.94 0.28
N LYS A 95 16.95 -11.52 1.41
CA LYS A 95 15.57 -11.48 1.94
C LYS A 95 15.52 -10.62 3.19
N ASN A 96 14.58 -9.68 3.21
CA ASN A 96 14.25 -8.89 4.38
C ASN A 96 12.84 -9.28 4.83
N THR A 97 12.75 -10.14 5.85
CA THR A 97 11.47 -10.43 6.53
C THR A 97 11.18 -9.31 7.53
N LEU A 98 10.01 -8.70 7.39
CA LEU A 98 9.59 -7.52 8.11
C LEU A 98 8.30 -7.83 8.87
N LYS A 99 8.26 -7.40 10.13
CA LYS A 99 7.00 -7.32 10.86
C LYS A 99 6.13 -6.24 10.22
N VAL A 100 4.82 -6.49 10.22
CA VAL A 100 3.82 -5.54 9.79
C VAL A 100 3.77 -4.40 10.81
N GLU A 101 4.34 -3.26 10.46
CA GLU A 101 4.30 -2.04 11.24
C GLU A 101 3.69 -0.91 10.41
N PRO A 102 2.71 -0.16 10.95
CA PRO A 102 2.17 1.00 10.27
C PRO A 102 3.27 2.03 9.94
N PRO A 103 3.20 2.69 8.78
CA PRO A 103 4.17 3.73 8.42
C PRO A 103 4.11 4.90 9.40
N ALA A 104 5.28 5.49 9.67
CA ALA A 104 5.40 6.64 10.54
C ALA A 104 4.76 7.89 9.89
N ARG A 105 4.26 8.79 10.75
CA ARG A 105 3.51 10.00 10.36
C ARG A 105 4.24 10.84 9.31
N ASP A 106 5.55 10.98 9.46
CA ASP A 106 6.44 11.77 8.60
C ASP A 106 6.59 11.20 7.19
N LEU A 107 6.39 9.88 7.00
CA LEU A 107 6.35 9.28 5.66
C LEU A 107 5.01 9.51 4.95
N LEU A 108 3.93 9.71 5.71
CA LEU A 108 2.58 9.90 5.18
C LEU A 108 2.24 11.36 4.88
N VAL A 109 2.71 12.28 5.73
CA VAL A 109 2.36 13.70 5.67
C VAL A 109 3.62 14.56 5.67
N ALA A 110 3.85 15.28 4.57
CA ALA A 110 5.07 16.06 4.34
C ALA A 110 5.26 17.24 5.33
N SER A 111 4.18 17.77 5.89
CA SER A 111 4.22 18.87 6.86
C SER A 111 2.98 18.81 7.75
N PRO A 112 2.97 17.96 8.78
CA PRO A 112 1.76 17.72 9.50
C PRO A 112 1.51 18.85 10.51
N GLU A 113 0.30 19.41 10.52
CA GLU A 113 -0.04 20.53 11.40
C GLU A 113 0.25 20.18 12.87
N LYS A 114 0.80 21.16 13.62
CA LYS A 114 1.03 20.99 15.06
C LYS A 114 -0.31 20.66 15.74
N GLY A 115 -0.32 19.63 16.58
CA GLY A 115 -1.53 19.20 17.28
C GLY A 115 -2.48 18.33 16.46
N THR A 116 -2.06 17.78 15.31
CA THR A 116 -2.79 16.71 14.60
C THR A 116 -2.15 15.35 14.83
N ALA A 117 -2.98 14.31 14.91
CA ALA A 117 -2.56 12.92 14.91
C ALA A 117 -2.85 12.30 13.54
N VAL A 118 -2.07 11.27 13.19
CA VAL A 118 -2.20 10.53 11.93
C VAL A 118 -2.35 9.05 12.26
N MET A 119 -3.36 8.41 11.68
CA MET A 119 -3.60 6.98 11.81
C MET A 119 -3.52 6.34 10.42
N PRO A 120 -2.46 5.57 10.11
CA PRO A 120 -2.44 4.73 8.92
C PRO A 120 -3.58 3.73 8.95
N ARG A 121 -4.24 3.48 7.82
CA ARG A 121 -5.43 2.61 7.70
C ARG A 121 -5.16 1.39 6.85
N SER A 122 -4.64 1.58 5.64
CA SER A 122 -4.29 0.49 4.73
C SER A 122 -3.10 0.83 3.84
N LEU A 123 -2.49 -0.22 3.32
CA LEU A 123 -1.64 -0.19 2.14
C LEU A 123 -2.41 -0.88 1.02
N ASP A 124 -2.63 -0.13 -0.05
CA ASP A 124 -3.27 -0.58 -1.26
C ASP A 124 -2.26 -0.56 -2.41
N LEU A 125 -2.49 -1.38 -3.43
CA LEU A 125 -1.78 -1.35 -4.68
C LEU A 125 -2.74 -0.96 -5.79
N ARG A 126 -2.42 0.14 -6.47
CA ARG A 126 -3.19 0.66 -7.60
C ARG A 126 -2.40 0.48 -8.87
N GLY A 127 -3.10 0.24 -9.97
CA GLY A 127 -2.48 0.19 -11.28
C GLY A 127 -3.49 -0.06 -12.39
N GLU A 128 -2.98 -0.15 -13.61
CA GLU A 128 -3.78 -0.42 -14.81
C GLU A 128 -3.36 -1.75 -15.42
N THR A 129 -4.33 -2.59 -15.78
CA THR A 129 -4.05 -3.81 -16.54
C THR A 129 -3.57 -3.47 -17.96
N VAL A 130 -3.07 -4.46 -18.69
CA VAL A 130 -2.65 -4.31 -20.09
C VAL A 130 -3.80 -3.78 -20.97
N THR A 131 -5.04 -4.15 -20.66
CA THR A 131 -6.26 -3.69 -21.34
C THR A 131 -6.70 -2.28 -20.93
N GLY A 132 -5.97 -1.60 -20.03
CA GLY A 132 -6.29 -0.26 -19.55
C GLY A 132 -7.33 -0.21 -18.43
N THR A 133 -7.70 -1.36 -17.85
CA THR A 133 -8.64 -1.40 -16.74
C THR A 133 -7.92 -1.05 -15.44
N ARG A 134 -8.38 0.00 -14.75
CA ARG A 134 -7.86 0.33 -13.41
C ARG A 134 -8.25 -0.75 -12.40
N ARG A 135 -7.28 -1.14 -11.59
CA ARG A 135 -7.44 -2.09 -10.49
C ARG A 135 -6.84 -1.50 -9.22
N ASP A 136 -7.49 -1.83 -8.10
CA ASP A 136 -7.07 -1.48 -6.75
C ASP A 136 -7.11 -2.78 -5.94
N PHE A 137 -6.01 -3.09 -5.26
CA PHE A 137 -5.85 -4.26 -4.41
C PHE A 137 -5.53 -3.81 -2.99
N CYS A 138 -6.37 -4.17 -2.02
CA CYS A 138 -6.06 -4.00 -0.61
C CYS A 138 -5.00 -5.04 -0.21
N VAL A 139 -3.78 -4.60 0.02
CA VAL A 139 -2.63 -5.49 0.32
C VAL A 139 -2.59 -5.79 1.81
N LEU A 140 -2.74 -4.74 2.62
CA LEU A 140 -2.56 -4.80 4.06
C LEU A 140 -3.45 -3.79 4.77
N SER A 141 -4.08 -4.23 5.85
CA SER A 141 -4.81 -3.35 6.75
C SER A 141 -4.01 -3.13 8.04
N TYR A 142 -3.91 -1.87 8.46
CA TYR A 142 -3.29 -1.46 9.72
C TYR A 142 -4.33 -1.27 10.84
N THR A 143 -5.62 -1.36 10.53
CA THR A 143 -6.72 -1.04 11.44
C THR A 143 -7.86 -2.04 11.32
N MET A 144 -8.72 -2.14 12.33
CA MET A 144 -9.88 -3.04 12.25
C MET A 144 -11.01 -2.52 11.35
N VAL A 145 -10.90 -1.29 10.83
CA VAL A 145 -11.94 -0.66 10.00
C VAL A 145 -11.74 -0.86 8.50
N VAL A 146 -10.59 -1.40 8.09
CA VAL A 146 -10.34 -1.77 6.69
C VAL A 146 -10.14 -3.28 6.63
N GLU A 147 -10.86 -3.92 5.73
CA GLU A 147 -10.77 -5.36 5.48
C GLU A 147 -10.12 -5.60 4.11
N CYS A 148 -8.94 -6.23 4.11
CA CYS A 148 -8.28 -6.64 2.87
C CYS A 148 -8.57 -8.11 2.57
N GLY A 149 -8.92 -8.41 1.32
CA GLY A 149 -9.24 -9.78 0.89
C GLY A 149 -10.51 -10.28 1.57
N VAL A 150 -11.64 -9.67 1.19
CA VAL A 150 -12.99 -10.00 1.68
C VAL A 150 -13.23 -11.51 1.64
N THR A 151 -12.69 -12.18 0.61
CA THR A 151 -12.54 -13.63 0.60
C THR A 151 -11.05 -14.02 0.69
N PRO A 152 -10.72 -15.20 1.27
CA PRO A 152 -9.35 -15.70 1.29
C PRO A 152 -8.72 -15.84 -0.10
N ALA A 153 -9.52 -16.10 -1.13
CA ALA A 153 -9.07 -16.25 -2.52
C ALA A 153 -8.54 -14.93 -3.10
N ASP A 154 -9.16 -13.80 -2.73
CA ASP A 154 -8.82 -12.47 -3.25
C ASP A 154 -7.60 -11.83 -2.58
N ARG A 155 -6.96 -12.54 -1.63
CA ARG A 155 -5.81 -12.01 -0.90
C ARG A 155 -4.60 -11.92 -1.80
N VAL A 156 -3.93 -10.77 -1.79
CA VAL A 156 -2.62 -10.63 -2.43
C VAL A 156 -1.58 -11.40 -1.64
N VAL A 157 -0.95 -12.41 -2.25
CA VAL A 157 0.09 -13.21 -1.59
C VAL A 157 1.49 -12.88 -2.10
N LYS A 158 1.60 -12.29 -3.30
CA LYS A 158 2.87 -11.94 -3.91
C LYS A 158 2.72 -10.74 -4.85
N ILE A 159 3.72 -9.86 -4.88
CA ILE A 159 3.86 -8.76 -5.84
C ILE A 159 5.29 -8.78 -6.38
N GLU A 160 5.44 -8.91 -7.69
CA GLU A 160 6.73 -8.93 -8.37
C GLU A 160 6.95 -7.59 -9.08
N PHE A 161 7.84 -6.77 -8.53
CA PHE A 161 8.18 -5.47 -9.07
C PHE A 161 9.29 -5.62 -10.13
N GLN A 162 9.02 -5.24 -11.37
CA GLN A 162 10.04 -5.27 -12.42
C GLN A 162 11.06 -4.13 -12.21
N ARG A 163 12.22 -4.24 -12.88
CA ARG A 163 13.26 -3.20 -12.89
C ARG A 163 13.01 -2.16 -13.96
#